data_AF-A0A239EPV1-F1
#
_entry.id   AF-A0A239EPV1-F1
#
_cell.length_a   1.000
_cell.length_b   1.000
_cell.length_c   1.000
_cell.angle_alpha   90.00
_cell.angle_beta   90.00
_cell.angle_gamma   90.00
#
_symmetry.space_group_name_H-M   'P 1'
#
loop_
_entity.id
_entity.type
_entity.pdbx_description
1 polymer ?
#
loop_
_entity_poly.entity_id
_entity_poly.type
_entity_poly.pdbx_seq_one_letter_code
_entity_poly.pdbx_strand_id
1 'polypeptide(L)'
;METFINWFLEFNRFSALAGSLYFIFFIRDKKHTTVLVFIILVCSLLADNLNYFFVRIYSNSFIVSNSWYIANFIVSLILFQHLLKSRKFLISLLITVFFIGSILSFTYFFKLTESNTFIRLFSNSTFIFLSLAFYLELLKKPDGRLRKHPYFWIASSFFIYNSVLLLQSLFKNFLIFDLQISKAAYAWILFISLSANITKNFILFYALVLIDKGYPDTLKPKSAKA
;
A
#
# COMPACT_ATOMS: atom_id res chain seq x y z
N MET A 1 14.75 24.35 -0.54
CA MET A 1 14.07 23.17 0.04
C MET A 1 12.64 23.04 -0.44
N GLU A 2 11.85 24.13 -0.44
CA GLU A 2 10.48 24.13 -1.03
C GLU A 2 10.45 23.73 -2.52
N THR A 3 11.41 24.19 -3.33
CA THR A 3 11.50 23.83 -4.76
C THR A 3 11.68 22.31 -4.96
N PHE A 4 12.46 21.66 -4.12
CA PHE A 4 12.70 20.22 -4.17
C PHE A 4 11.45 19.43 -3.75
N ILE A 5 10.78 19.84 -2.68
CA ILE A 5 9.55 19.20 -2.20
C ILE A 5 8.45 19.34 -3.26
N ASN A 6 8.29 20.53 -3.84
CA ASN A 6 7.30 20.78 -4.89
C ASN A 6 7.56 19.92 -6.13
N TRP A 7 8.81 19.88 -6.61
CA TRP A 7 9.18 19.01 -7.74
C TRP A 7 8.90 17.53 -7.45
N PHE A 8 9.18 17.06 -6.24
CA PHE A 8 8.96 15.65 -5.88
C PHE A 8 7.48 15.29 -5.72
N LEU A 9 6.67 16.20 -5.17
CA LEU A 9 5.21 16.06 -5.13
C LEU A 9 4.61 16.01 -6.55
N GLU A 10 5.15 16.82 -7.46
CA GLU A 10 4.74 16.81 -8.86
C GLU A 10 5.08 15.52 -9.59
N PHE A 11 6.20 14.88 -9.25
CA PHE A 11 6.57 13.58 -9.78
C PHE A 11 5.68 12.46 -9.20
N ASN A 12 5.46 12.47 -7.87
CA ASN A 12 4.67 11.43 -7.20
C ASN A 12 3.19 11.40 -7.67
N ARG A 13 2.61 12.53 -8.09
CA ARG A 13 1.21 12.61 -8.56
C ARG A 13 0.92 11.71 -9.77
N PHE A 14 1.94 11.29 -10.50
CA PHE A 14 1.83 10.43 -11.68
C PHE A 14 2.33 9.00 -11.43
N SER A 15 2.74 8.67 -10.20
CA SER A 15 3.44 7.41 -9.90
C SER A 15 2.61 6.15 -10.19
N ALA A 16 1.28 6.23 -10.06
CA ALA A 16 0.37 5.14 -10.39
C ALA A 16 -0.22 5.22 -11.81
N LEU A 17 0.02 6.32 -12.54
CA LEU A 17 -0.60 6.57 -13.85
C LEU A 17 -0.27 5.48 -14.86
N ALA A 18 1.00 5.08 -14.94
CA ALA A 18 1.44 4.04 -15.88
C ALA A 18 0.71 2.70 -15.65
N GLY A 19 0.58 2.27 -14.39
CA GLY A 19 -0.14 1.04 -14.05
C GLY A 19 -1.65 1.14 -14.32
N SER A 20 -2.26 2.29 -14.04
CA SER A 20 -3.68 2.53 -14.33
C SER A 20 -3.97 2.54 -15.82
N LEU A 21 -3.16 3.23 -16.63
CA LEU A 21 -3.30 3.24 -18.09
C LEU A 21 -3.05 1.86 -18.69
N TYR A 22 -2.05 1.13 -18.18
CA TYR A 22 -1.77 -0.22 -18.65
C TYR A 22 -2.98 -1.14 -18.49
N PHE A 23 -3.63 -1.12 -17.32
CA PHE A 23 -4.83 -1.91 -17.10
C PHE A 23 -5.97 -1.52 -18.06
N ILE A 24 -6.18 -0.22 -18.28
CA ILE A 24 -7.28 0.27 -19.13
C ILE A 24 -7.09 -0.16 -20.59
N PHE A 25 -5.87 -0.06 -21.13
CA PHE A 25 -5.62 -0.26 -22.55
C PHE A 25 -5.20 -1.69 -22.93
N PHE A 26 -4.52 -2.41 -22.03
CA PHE A 26 -3.89 -3.70 -22.38
C PHE A 26 -4.54 -4.90 -21.70
N ILE A 27 -5.07 -4.77 -20.49
CA ILE A 27 -5.68 -5.90 -19.77
C ILE A 27 -7.11 -6.15 -20.26
N ARG A 28 -7.27 -7.15 -21.13
CA ARG A 28 -8.58 -7.56 -21.66
C ARG A 28 -9.33 -8.52 -20.75
N ASP A 29 -8.61 -9.42 -20.08
CA ASP A 29 -9.19 -10.38 -19.13
C ASP A 29 -9.15 -9.81 -17.69
N LYS A 30 -10.30 -9.32 -17.23
CA LYS A 30 -10.46 -8.65 -15.93
C LYS A 30 -10.62 -9.67 -14.80
N LYS A 31 -9.63 -10.53 -14.62
CA LYS A 31 -9.54 -11.43 -13.47
C LYS A 31 -9.66 -10.62 -12.16
N HIS A 32 -10.27 -11.22 -11.15
CA HIS A 32 -10.51 -10.54 -9.87
C HIS A 32 -9.25 -9.88 -9.28
N THR A 33 -8.09 -10.55 -9.35
CA THR A 33 -6.83 -10.01 -8.86
C THR A 33 -6.34 -8.79 -9.66
N THR A 34 -6.46 -8.79 -10.99
CA THR A 34 -6.04 -7.63 -11.81
C THR A 34 -6.92 -6.43 -11.51
N VAL A 35 -8.23 -6.64 -11.32
CA VAL A 35 -9.18 -5.60 -10.91
C VAL A 35 -8.81 -5.02 -9.56
N LEU A 36 -8.49 -5.85 -8.55
CA LEU A 36 -8.08 -5.35 -7.24
C LEU A 36 -6.78 -4.55 -7.29
N VAL A 37 -5.76 -5.03 -8.02
CA VAL A 37 -4.50 -4.29 -8.21
C VAL A 37 -4.74 -2.97 -8.94
N PHE A 38 -5.62 -2.95 -9.95
CA PHE A 38 -6.03 -1.73 -10.62
C PHE A 38 -6.73 -0.75 -9.67
N ILE A 39 -7.67 -1.21 -8.84
CA ILE A 39 -8.33 -0.37 -7.83
C ILE A 39 -7.28 0.22 -6.87
N ILE A 40 -6.30 -0.57 -6.41
CA ILE A 40 -5.22 -0.07 -5.55
C ILE A 40 -4.40 1.02 -6.25
N LEU A 41 -4.06 0.83 -7.53
CA LEU A 41 -3.33 1.83 -8.32
C LEU A 41 -4.15 3.10 -8.52
N VAL A 42 -5.43 2.99 -8.88
CA VAL A 42 -6.34 4.15 -9.01
C VAL A 42 -6.51 4.87 -7.68
N CYS A 43 -6.71 4.13 -6.58
CA CYS A 43 -6.76 4.72 -5.24
C CYS A 43 -5.46 5.45 -4.90
N SER A 44 -4.30 4.89 -5.24
CA SER A 44 -3.00 5.57 -5.06
C SER A 44 -2.93 6.84 -5.90
N LEU A 45 -3.30 6.78 -7.18
CA LEU A 45 -3.31 7.94 -8.08
C LEU A 45 -4.21 9.06 -7.55
N LEU A 46 -5.43 8.72 -7.12
CA LEU A 46 -6.38 9.67 -6.55
C LEU A 46 -5.80 10.31 -5.28
N ALA A 47 -5.19 9.55 -4.39
CA ALA A 47 -4.59 10.14 -3.20
C ALA A 47 -3.38 11.00 -3.48
N ASP A 48 -2.51 10.60 -4.40
CA ASP A 48 -1.35 11.40 -4.74
C ASP A 48 -1.78 12.75 -5.34
N ASN A 49 -2.83 12.75 -6.16
CA ASN A 49 -3.43 13.98 -6.71
C ASN A 49 -4.17 14.79 -5.63
N LEU A 50 -5.00 14.17 -4.80
CA LEU A 50 -5.70 14.85 -3.72
C LEU A 50 -4.70 15.46 -2.73
N ASN A 51 -3.68 14.72 -2.31
CA ASN A 51 -2.62 15.25 -1.44
C ASN A 51 -1.89 16.44 -2.09
N TYR A 52 -1.60 16.39 -3.38
CA TYR A 52 -1.00 17.53 -4.10
C TYR A 52 -1.89 18.78 -4.04
N PHE A 53 -3.19 18.65 -4.30
CA PHE A 53 -4.13 19.78 -4.26
C PHE A 53 -4.37 20.28 -2.83
N PHE A 54 -4.54 19.38 -1.85
CA PHE A 54 -4.82 19.76 -0.47
C PHE A 54 -3.64 20.40 0.22
N VAL A 55 -2.41 19.91 0.01
CA VAL A 55 -1.20 20.58 0.54
C VAL A 55 -1.08 22.01 0.03
N ARG A 56 -1.58 22.32 -1.17
CA ARG A 56 -1.57 23.67 -1.75
C ARG A 56 -2.74 24.57 -1.29
N ILE A 57 -3.91 24.00 -0.97
CA ILE A 57 -5.14 24.79 -0.73
C ILE A 57 -5.58 24.76 0.74
N TYR A 58 -5.50 23.61 1.41
CA TYR A 58 -5.88 23.42 2.81
C TYR A 58 -4.81 22.60 3.53
N SER A 59 -3.82 23.30 4.07
CA SER A 59 -2.63 22.71 4.73
C SER A 59 -2.93 21.70 5.86
N ASN A 60 -4.16 21.66 6.39
CA ASN A 60 -4.56 20.82 7.53
C ASN A 60 -5.80 19.91 7.29
N SER A 61 -6.19 19.60 6.04
CA SER A 61 -7.32 18.68 5.79
C SER A 61 -6.92 17.20 5.97
N PHE A 62 -7.00 16.69 7.19
CA PHE A 62 -6.72 15.27 7.49
C PHE A 62 -7.83 14.31 7.03
N ILE A 63 -9.03 14.82 6.75
CA ILE A 63 -10.21 14.02 6.41
C ILE A 63 -9.98 13.23 5.12
N VAL A 64 -9.48 13.88 4.07
CA VAL A 64 -9.27 13.23 2.76
C VAL A 64 -8.14 12.21 2.81
N SER A 65 -7.05 12.52 3.52
CA SER A 65 -5.95 11.56 3.74
C SER A 65 -6.43 10.32 4.50
N ASN A 66 -7.34 10.47 5.45
CA ASN A 66 -7.81 9.36 6.26
C ASN A 66 -8.89 8.52 5.54
N SER A 67 -9.82 9.14 4.81
CA SER A 67 -10.80 8.42 3.98
C SER A 67 -10.12 7.59 2.89
N TRP A 68 -9.06 8.13 2.27
CA TRP A 68 -8.23 7.36 1.35
C TRP A 68 -7.55 6.16 2.02
N TYR A 69 -6.98 6.38 3.21
CA TYR A 69 -6.27 5.34 3.94
C TYR A 69 -7.18 4.14 4.22
N ILE A 70 -8.42 4.40 4.64
CA ILE A 70 -9.45 3.37 4.87
C ILE A 70 -9.75 2.61 3.57
N ALA A 71 -10.02 3.31 2.47
CA ALA A 71 -10.34 2.68 1.20
C ALA A 71 -9.20 1.77 0.71
N ASN A 72 -7.96 2.27 0.74
CA ASN A 72 -6.77 1.51 0.35
C ASN A 72 -6.56 0.29 1.27
N PHE A 73 -6.76 0.47 2.57
CA PHE A 73 -6.65 -0.61 3.55
C PHE A 73 -7.65 -1.75 3.27
N ILE A 74 -8.91 -1.43 3.03
CA ILE A 74 -9.97 -2.42 2.75
C ILE A 74 -9.65 -3.19 1.47
N VAL A 75 -9.36 -2.49 0.37
CA VAL A 75 -9.09 -3.14 -0.93
C VAL A 75 -7.85 -4.04 -0.83
N SER A 76 -6.81 -3.58 -0.14
CA SER A 76 -5.59 -4.35 0.08
C SER A 76 -5.84 -5.59 0.94
N LEU A 77 -6.70 -5.53 1.95
CA LEU A 77 -7.08 -6.71 2.72
C LEU A 77 -7.93 -7.71 1.93
N ILE A 78 -8.85 -7.24 1.08
CA ILE A 78 -9.60 -8.11 0.15
C ILE A 78 -8.62 -8.82 -0.81
N LEU A 79 -7.60 -8.11 -1.29
CA LEU A 79 -6.53 -8.72 -2.09
C LEU A 79 -5.79 -9.80 -1.31
N PHE A 80 -5.36 -9.52 -0.07
CA PHE A 80 -4.70 -10.53 0.76
C PHE A 80 -5.62 -11.71 1.13
N GLN A 81 -6.93 -11.50 1.25
CA GLN A 81 -7.90 -12.57 1.45
C GLN A 81 -7.98 -13.51 0.23
N HIS A 82 -7.76 -12.96 -0.97
CA HIS A 82 -7.64 -13.74 -2.19
C HIS A 82 -6.31 -14.50 -2.27
N LEU A 83 -5.21 -13.87 -1.84
CA LEU A 83 -3.87 -14.47 -1.83
C LEU A 83 -3.73 -15.59 -0.78
N LEU A 84 -4.25 -15.36 0.42
CA LEU A 84 -4.16 -16.26 1.59
C LEU A 84 -5.51 -16.92 1.89
N LYS A 85 -6.02 -17.73 0.95
CA LYS A 85 -7.35 -18.36 1.08
C LYS A 85 -7.52 -19.23 2.33
N SER A 86 -6.43 -19.77 2.85
CA SER A 86 -6.36 -20.57 4.10
C SER A 86 -6.58 -19.73 5.37
N ARG A 87 -6.38 -18.41 5.30
CA ARG A 87 -6.37 -17.48 6.45
C ARG A 87 -7.52 -16.46 6.40
N LYS A 88 -8.59 -16.74 5.65
CA LYS A 88 -9.74 -15.81 5.49
C LYS A 88 -10.28 -15.29 6.81
N PHE A 89 -10.44 -16.16 7.82
CA PHE A 89 -10.94 -15.78 9.13
C PHE A 89 -10.03 -14.76 9.83
N LEU A 90 -8.71 -15.02 9.86
CA LEU A 90 -7.73 -14.10 10.43
C LEU A 90 -7.75 -12.75 9.72
N ILE A 91 -7.85 -12.75 8.39
CA ILE A 91 -7.90 -11.51 7.60
C ILE A 91 -9.18 -10.74 7.89
N SER A 92 -10.33 -11.41 7.96
CA SER A 92 -11.59 -10.79 8.37
C SER A 92 -11.52 -10.21 9.78
N LEU A 93 -10.87 -10.88 10.73
CA LEU A 93 -10.66 -10.35 12.07
C LEU A 93 -9.80 -9.07 12.04
N LEU A 94 -8.74 -9.05 11.24
CA LEU A 94 -7.88 -7.86 11.07
C LEU A 94 -8.64 -6.68 10.44
N ILE A 95 -9.57 -6.94 9.49
CA ILE A 95 -10.49 -5.93 8.95
C ILE A 95 -11.32 -5.34 10.10
N THR A 96 -11.95 -6.19 10.91
CA THR A 96 -12.81 -5.75 12.01
C THR A 96 -12.04 -4.93 13.05
N VAL A 97 -10.86 -5.38 13.46
CA VAL A 97 -10.00 -4.66 14.42
C VAL A 97 -9.59 -3.30 13.85
N PHE A 98 -9.20 -3.23 12.57
CA PHE A 98 -8.89 -1.95 11.93
C PHE A 98 -10.09 -1.01 11.90
N PHE A 99 -11.28 -1.51 11.56
CA PHE A 99 -12.49 -0.69 11.50
C PHE A 99 -12.86 -0.13 12.87
N ILE A 100 -12.84 -0.97 13.91
CA ILE A 100 -13.08 -0.54 15.29
C ILE A 100 -12.04 0.50 15.70
N GLY A 101 -10.75 0.22 15.47
CA GLY A 101 -9.67 1.16 15.78
C GLY A 101 -9.80 2.48 15.01
N SER A 102 -10.22 2.41 13.75
CA SER A 102 -10.50 3.58 12.91
C SER A 102 -11.66 4.39 13.46
N ILE A 103 -12.82 3.78 13.73
CA ILE A 103 -13.98 4.47 14.29
C ILE A 103 -13.64 5.10 15.64
N LEU A 104 -12.94 4.38 16.53
CA LEU A 104 -12.50 4.93 17.81
C LEU A 104 -11.57 6.13 17.61
N SER A 105 -10.59 6.04 16.70
CA SER A 105 -9.71 7.17 16.40
C SER A 105 -10.43 8.34 15.75
N PHE A 106 -11.34 8.10 14.81
CA PHE A 106 -12.10 9.17 14.13
C PHE A 106 -13.06 9.87 15.09
N THR A 107 -13.75 9.10 15.93
CA THR A 107 -14.71 9.63 16.92
C THR A 107 -14.01 10.43 18.02
N TYR A 108 -12.79 10.06 18.42
CA TYR A 108 -12.02 10.80 19.43
C TYR A 108 -11.20 11.99 18.88
N PHE A 109 -10.88 12.06 17.58
CA PHE A 109 -9.79 12.94 17.08
C PHE A 109 -10.15 13.84 15.90
N PHE A 110 -11.15 14.72 16.07
CA PHE A 110 -11.15 15.99 15.34
C PHE A 110 -10.07 16.98 15.85
N LYS A 111 -9.29 16.64 16.89
CA LYS A 111 -8.43 17.61 17.60
C LYS A 111 -6.93 17.30 17.76
N LEU A 112 -6.41 16.10 17.49
CA LEU A 112 -5.01 15.78 17.84
C LEU A 112 -4.32 14.92 16.76
N THR A 113 -3.10 15.33 16.39
CA THR A 113 -2.22 14.71 15.38
C THR A 113 -1.70 13.32 15.75
N GLU A 114 -1.79 12.91 17.02
CA GLU A 114 -1.15 11.71 17.57
C GLU A 114 -1.91 10.39 17.30
N SER A 115 -3.23 10.43 17.13
CA SER A 115 -4.06 9.23 16.94
C SER A 115 -3.93 8.57 15.57
N ASN A 116 -3.65 9.35 14.53
CA ASN A 116 -3.33 8.85 13.19
C ASN A 116 -2.10 7.93 13.22
N THR A 117 -1.21 8.08 14.20
CA THR A 117 0.01 7.29 14.29
C THR A 117 -0.28 5.85 14.71
N PHE A 118 -1.18 5.61 15.66
CA PHE A 118 -1.53 4.24 16.08
C PHE A 118 -2.16 3.44 14.93
N ILE A 119 -3.13 4.03 14.22
CA ILE A 119 -3.76 3.39 13.05
C ILE A 119 -2.72 3.07 11.98
N ARG A 120 -1.82 4.02 11.70
CA ARG A 120 -0.72 3.81 10.73
C ARG A 120 0.21 2.69 11.18
N LEU A 121 0.62 2.65 12.45
CA LEU A 121 1.44 1.56 12.99
C LEU A 121 0.74 0.20 12.86
N PHE A 122 -0.53 0.12 13.27
CA PHE A 122 -1.31 -1.11 13.22
C PHE A 122 -1.47 -1.63 11.78
N SER A 123 -1.86 -0.76 10.86
CA SER A 123 -2.10 -1.13 9.46
C SER A 123 -0.82 -1.47 8.70
N ASN A 124 0.27 -0.71 8.90
CA ASN A 124 1.56 -1.05 8.33
C ASN A 124 2.05 -2.42 8.84
N SER A 125 1.93 -2.66 10.16
CA SER A 125 2.27 -3.96 10.76
C SER A 125 1.42 -5.08 10.17
N THR A 126 0.12 -4.85 10.00
CA THR A 126 -0.81 -5.82 9.40
C THR A 126 -0.34 -6.26 8.01
N PHE A 127 -0.02 -5.34 7.11
CA PHE A 127 0.42 -5.70 5.76
C PHE A 127 1.81 -6.33 5.72
N ILE A 128 2.71 -5.96 6.65
CA ILE A 128 3.99 -6.65 6.83
C ILE A 128 3.74 -8.11 7.21
N PHE A 129 2.91 -8.36 8.23
CA PHE A 129 2.58 -9.72 8.68
C PHE A 129 1.88 -10.54 7.60
N LEU A 130 0.94 -9.96 6.85
CA LEU A 130 0.27 -10.65 5.75
C LEU A 130 1.21 -10.98 4.61
N SER A 131 2.15 -10.07 4.28
CA SER A 131 3.17 -10.33 3.26
C SER A 131 4.12 -11.45 3.71
N LEU A 132 4.55 -11.44 4.98
CA LEU A 132 5.37 -12.51 5.56
C LEU A 132 4.62 -13.86 5.58
N ALA A 133 3.35 -13.87 5.98
CA ALA A 133 2.51 -15.07 5.95
C ALA A 133 2.42 -15.63 4.52
N PHE A 134 2.27 -14.76 3.53
CA PHE A 134 2.27 -15.17 2.12
C PHE A 134 3.62 -15.73 1.67
N TYR A 135 4.75 -15.13 2.06
CA TYR A 135 6.07 -15.70 1.76
C TYR A 135 6.28 -17.06 2.40
N LEU A 136 5.82 -17.27 3.63
CA LEU A 136 5.88 -18.57 4.29
C LEU A 136 5.03 -19.61 3.54
N GLU A 137 3.89 -19.23 2.96
CA GLU A 137 3.10 -20.13 2.11
C GLU A 137 3.80 -20.44 0.77
N LEU A 138 4.45 -19.45 0.17
CA LEU A 138 5.29 -19.64 -1.03
C LEU A 138 6.45 -20.62 -0.77
N LEU A 139 7.16 -20.44 0.35
CA LEU A 139 8.31 -21.28 0.72
C LEU A 139 7.93 -22.74 1.00
N LYS A 140 6.68 -23.01 1.40
CA LYS A 140 6.17 -24.38 1.58
C LYS A 140 5.96 -25.13 0.26
N LYS A 141 5.90 -24.42 -0.87
CA LYS A 141 5.69 -24.99 -2.20
C LYS A 141 6.65 -24.36 -3.21
N PRO A 142 7.97 -24.57 -3.06
CA PRO A 142 8.95 -23.97 -3.96
C PRO A 142 8.81 -24.60 -5.34
N ASP A 143 8.49 -23.80 -6.35
CA ASP A 143 8.38 -24.24 -7.74
C ASP A 143 9.53 -23.72 -8.63
N GLY A 144 10.56 -23.12 -8.01
CA GLY A 144 11.73 -22.53 -8.67
C GLY A 144 11.42 -21.30 -9.54
N ARG A 145 10.16 -20.83 -9.58
CA ARG A 145 9.70 -19.75 -10.47
C ARG A 145 9.18 -18.54 -9.71
N LEU A 146 9.64 -18.34 -8.47
CA LEU A 146 9.23 -17.26 -7.57
C LEU A 146 9.15 -15.88 -8.25
N ARG A 147 10.18 -15.50 -9.01
CA ARG A 147 10.26 -14.21 -9.73
C ARG A 147 9.26 -14.05 -10.88
N LYS A 148 8.65 -15.15 -11.33
CA LYS A 148 7.62 -15.17 -12.38
C LYS A 148 6.21 -15.17 -11.78
N HIS A 149 6.05 -15.24 -10.46
CA HIS A 149 4.75 -15.17 -9.81
C HIS A 149 4.31 -13.72 -9.60
N PRO A 150 3.20 -13.27 -10.19
CA PRO A 150 2.72 -11.91 -9.98
C PRO A 150 2.41 -11.63 -8.50
N TYR A 151 1.93 -12.63 -7.77
CA TYR A 151 1.59 -12.50 -6.36
C TYR A 151 2.80 -12.30 -5.44
N PHE A 152 3.97 -12.82 -5.83
CA PHE A 152 5.22 -12.53 -5.13
C PHE A 152 5.55 -11.04 -5.20
N TRP A 153 5.38 -10.42 -6.37
CA TRP A 153 5.62 -8.99 -6.56
C TRP A 153 4.57 -8.14 -5.87
N ILE A 154 3.30 -8.55 -5.88
CA ILE A 154 2.25 -7.90 -5.10
C ILE A 154 2.64 -7.89 -3.61
N ALA A 155 2.92 -9.05 -3.01
CA ALA A 155 3.35 -9.12 -1.62
C ALA A 155 4.62 -8.31 -1.34
N SER A 156 5.57 -8.27 -2.28
CA SER A 156 6.79 -7.45 -2.19
C SER A 156 6.50 -5.96 -2.16
N SER A 157 5.58 -5.49 -3.00
CA SER A 157 5.17 -4.08 -3.01
C SER A 157 4.60 -3.66 -1.65
N PHE A 158 3.74 -4.48 -1.06
CA PHE A 158 3.14 -4.23 0.25
C PHE A 158 4.17 -4.33 1.38
N PHE A 159 5.02 -5.35 1.37
CA PHE A 159 6.06 -5.51 2.39
C PHE A 159 7.00 -4.29 2.43
N ILE A 160 7.55 -3.89 1.28
CA ILE A 160 8.52 -2.79 1.19
C ILE A 160 7.86 -1.48 1.61
N TYR A 161 6.69 -1.16 1.04
CA TYR A 161 5.97 0.07 1.32
C TYR A 161 5.64 0.21 2.81
N ASN A 162 4.99 -0.80 3.37
CA ASN A 162 4.54 -0.76 4.77
C ASN A 162 5.72 -0.85 5.75
N SER A 163 6.82 -1.52 5.40
CA SER A 163 8.05 -1.52 6.23
C SER A 163 8.66 -0.12 6.32
N VAL A 164 8.77 0.59 5.19
CA VAL A 164 9.28 1.96 5.18
C VAL A 164 8.36 2.89 5.97
N LEU A 165 7.04 2.78 5.81
CA LEU A 165 6.10 3.60 6.57
C LEU A 165 6.04 3.25 8.06
N LEU A 166 6.25 1.99 8.43
CA LEU A 166 6.36 1.57 9.83
C LEU A 166 7.60 2.19 10.47
N LEU A 167 8.77 2.05 9.83
CA LEU A 167 10.02 2.66 10.28
C LEU A 167 9.90 4.18 10.39
N GLN A 168 9.27 4.82 9.40
CA GLN A 168 9.00 6.25 9.42
C GLN A 168 8.10 6.65 10.60
N SER A 169 7.06 5.86 10.90
CA SER A 169 6.13 6.14 12.01
C SER A 169 6.81 5.95 13.37
N LEU A 170 7.63 4.91 13.53
CA LEU A 170 8.44 4.69 14.73
C LEU A 170 9.47 5.80 14.92
N PHE A 171 10.16 6.21 13.85
CA PHE A 171 11.12 7.30 13.88
C PHE A 171 10.47 8.65 14.20
N LYS A 172 9.29 8.93 13.64
CA LYS A 172 8.50 10.13 14.00
C LYS A 172 8.11 10.12 15.47
N ASN A 173 7.64 8.99 16.01
CA ASN A 173 7.31 8.90 17.43
C ASN A 173 8.54 9.16 18.29
N PHE A 174 9.67 8.51 18.01
CA PHE A 174 10.92 8.74 18.74
C PHE A 174 11.33 10.23 18.71
N LEU A 175 11.27 10.87 17.54
CA LEU A 175 11.60 12.28 17.40
C LEU A 175 10.59 13.21 18.08
N ILE A 176 9.29 12.95 18.03
CA ILE A 176 8.27 13.81 18.65
C ILE A 176 8.43 13.84 20.19
N PHE A 177 8.89 12.75 20.80
CA PHE A 177 9.10 12.68 22.24
C PHE A 177 10.42 13.30 22.70
N ASP A 178 11.48 13.34 21.87
CA ASP A 178 12.82 13.77 22.31
C ASP A 178 13.43 14.99 21.56
N LEU A 179 12.98 15.34 20.35
CA LEU A 179 13.65 16.35 19.50
C LEU A 179 12.67 17.16 18.64
N GLN A 180 12.71 18.50 18.74
CA GLN A 180 12.01 19.36 17.80
C GLN A 180 12.49 19.08 16.36
N ILE A 181 11.63 18.48 15.54
CA ILE A 181 11.96 18.09 14.16
C ILE A 181 12.18 19.36 13.32
N SER A 182 13.38 19.53 12.78
CA SER A 182 13.66 20.62 11.84
C SER A 182 12.86 20.47 10.55
N LYS A 183 12.52 21.58 9.89
CA LYS A 183 11.85 21.56 8.57
C LYS A 183 12.59 20.69 7.54
N ALA A 184 13.93 20.65 7.63
CA ALA A 184 14.77 19.83 6.77
C ALA A 184 14.61 18.32 7.02
N ALA A 185 14.58 17.90 8.29
CA ALA A 185 14.31 16.50 8.64
C ALA A 185 12.90 16.07 8.21
N TYR A 186 11.90 16.94 8.37
CA TYR A 186 10.53 16.69 7.92
C TYR A 186 10.44 16.49 6.40
N ALA A 187 11.18 17.29 5.62
CA ALA A 187 11.25 17.17 4.16
C ALA A 187 11.82 15.81 3.72
N TRP A 188 12.88 15.32 4.38
CA TRP A 188 13.45 14.00 4.11
C TRP A 188 12.49 12.87 4.46
N ILE A 189 11.78 13.00 5.58
CA ILE A 189 10.76 12.06 6.02
C ILE A 189 9.62 11.97 4.98
N LEU A 190 9.22 13.09 4.37
CA LEU A 190 8.24 13.09 3.27
C LEU A 190 8.82 12.45 2.00
N PHE A 191 10.05 12.78 1.63
CA PHE A 191 10.74 12.20 0.47
C PHE A 191 10.80 10.67 0.54
N ILE A 192 11.12 10.10 1.70
CA ILE A 192 11.16 8.65 1.93
C ILE A 192 9.77 8.02 1.70
N SER A 193 8.72 8.64 2.25
CA SER A 193 7.33 8.15 2.13
C SER A 193 6.86 8.15 0.66
N LEU A 194 7.14 9.23 -0.06
CA LEU A 194 6.80 9.39 -1.47
C LEU A 194 7.60 8.39 -2.34
N SER A 195 8.89 8.22 -2.06
CA SER A 195 9.75 7.23 -2.76
C SER A 195 9.25 5.80 -2.57
N ALA A 196 8.80 5.45 -1.35
CA ALA A 196 8.20 4.15 -1.07
C ALA A 196 6.89 3.94 -1.85
N ASN A 197 6.05 4.98 -1.93
CA ASN A 197 4.81 4.92 -2.70
C ASN A 197 5.05 4.72 -4.21
N ILE A 198 6.00 5.47 -4.78
CA ILE A 198 6.43 5.32 -6.17
C ILE A 198 6.92 3.89 -6.42
N THR A 199 7.80 3.40 -5.55
CA THR A 199 8.36 2.04 -5.65
C THR A 199 7.26 0.98 -5.62
N LYS A 200 6.31 1.10 -4.69
CA LYS A 200 5.13 0.23 -4.59
C LYS A 200 4.33 0.20 -5.90
N ASN A 201 4.03 1.38 -6.47
CA ASN A 201 3.25 1.49 -7.70
C ASN A 201 3.97 0.86 -8.91
N PHE A 202 5.29 1.04 -9.03
CA PHE A 202 6.08 0.37 -10.07
C PHE A 202 6.09 -1.15 -9.92
N ILE A 203 6.22 -1.68 -8.70
CA ILE A 203 6.18 -3.12 -8.47
C ILE A 203 4.79 -3.69 -8.78
N LEU A 204 3.72 -2.98 -8.41
CA LEU A 204 2.34 -3.38 -8.74
C LEU A 204 2.08 -3.35 -10.25
N PHE A 205 2.61 -2.35 -10.96
CA PHE A 205 2.56 -2.31 -12.42
C PHE A 205 3.29 -3.52 -13.03
N TYR A 206 4.49 -3.85 -12.55
CA TYR A 206 5.21 -5.03 -13.01
C TYR A 206 4.43 -6.33 -12.75
N ALA A 207 3.75 -6.43 -11.60
CA ALA A 207 2.87 -7.56 -11.30
C ALA A 207 1.71 -7.66 -12.30
N LEU A 208 1.07 -6.54 -12.68
CA LEU A 208 0.03 -6.51 -13.72
C LEU A 208 0.55 -7.02 -15.06
N VAL A 209 1.75 -6.61 -15.49
CA VAL A 209 2.38 -7.08 -16.73
C VAL A 209 2.61 -8.60 -16.68
N LEU A 210 2.98 -9.16 -15.53
CA LEU A 210 3.14 -10.60 -15.39
C LEU A 210 1.80 -11.34 -15.48
N ILE A 211 0.73 -10.81 -14.87
CA ILE A 211 -0.60 -11.43 -14.97
C ILE A 211 -1.09 -11.43 -16.43
N ASP A 212 -0.92 -10.31 -17.12
CA ASP A 212 -1.31 -10.13 -18.53
C ASP A 212 -0.54 -11.08 -19.46
N LYS A 213 0.75 -11.30 -19.21
CA LYS A 213 1.57 -12.30 -19.92
C LYS A 213 1.18 -13.75 -19.63
N GLY A 214 0.14 -14.00 -18.85
CA GLY A 214 -0.39 -15.33 -18.57
C GLY A 214 0.43 -16.14 -17.57
N TYR A 215 1.28 -15.49 -16.76
CA TYR A 215 1.93 -16.18 -15.65
C TYR A 215 0.87 -16.68 -14.65
N PRO A 216 1.07 -17.87 -14.05
CA PRO A 216 0.04 -18.54 -13.27
C PRO A 216 -0.42 -17.69 -12.08
N ASP A 217 -1.72 -17.44 -12.03
CA ASP A 217 -2.43 -16.77 -10.94
C ASP A 217 -2.69 -17.68 -9.72
N THR A 218 -1.92 -18.76 -9.57
CA THR A 218 -2.09 -19.70 -8.46
C THR A 218 -0.75 -20.27 -8.00
N LEU A 219 -0.59 -20.39 -6.68
CA LEU A 219 0.47 -21.18 -6.03
C LEU A 219 0.35 -22.70 -6.28
N LYS A 220 -0.70 -23.14 -6.96
CA LYS A 220 -0.86 -24.53 -7.36
C LYS A 220 -0.26 -24.69 -8.76
N PRO A 221 0.69 -25.61 -8.97
CA PRO A 221 1.00 -26.03 -10.32
C PRO A 221 -0.32 -26.50 -10.95
N LYS A 222 -0.60 -26.09 -12.20
CA LYS A 222 -1.57 -26.83 -13.01
C LYS A 222 -1.08 -28.27 -12.93
N SER A 223 -1.89 -29.17 -12.36
CA SER A 223 -1.63 -30.59 -12.48
C SER A 223 -1.34 -30.84 -13.94
N ALA A 224 -0.11 -31.24 -14.26
CA ALA A 224 0.18 -31.78 -15.57
C ALA A 224 -0.88 -32.87 -15.75
N LYS A 225 -1.76 -32.70 -16.74
CA LYS A 225 -2.65 -33.80 -17.14
C LYS A 225 -1.69 -34.93 -17.49
N ALA A 226 -1.68 -35.97 -16.64
CA ALA A 226 -1.16 -37.27 -17.00
C ALA A 226 -2.10 -37.88 -18.03
#